data_AF-Q7VCU0-F1
#
_entry.id   AF-Q7VCU0-F1
#
_cell.length_a   1.000
_cell.length_b   1.000
_cell.length_c   1.000
_cell.angle_alpha   90.00
_cell.angle_beta   90.00
_cell.angle_gamma   90.00
#
_symmetry.space_group_name_H-M   'P 1'
#
loop_
_entity.id
_entity.type
_entity.pdbx_description
1 polymer ?
#
loop_
_entity_poly.entity_id
_entity_poly.type
_entity_poly.pdbx_seq_one_letter_code
_entity_poly.pdbx_strand_id
1 'polypeptide(L)' 'MTKETPKERKERFKAMSSAERQALIRAKMKAEGLQEGSGVIGVAYDEGEVWDLILITSFFPEMQSKKEP' A
#
# COMPACT_ATOMS: atom_id res chain seq x y z
N MET A 1 -20.38 29.12 8.04
CA MET A 1 -19.56 28.26 7.17
C MET A 1 -20.49 27.40 6.34
N THR A 2 -20.70 27.76 5.08
CA THR A 2 -21.44 26.93 4.12
C THR A 2 -20.64 25.65 3.89
N LYS A 3 -21.26 24.50 4.17
CA LYS A 3 -20.64 23.19 3.93
C LYS A 3 -20.59 22.97 2.42
N GLU A 4 -19.41 22.69 1.89
CA GLU A 4 -19.26 22.33 0.46
C GLU A 4 -20.18 21.16 0.11
N THR A 5 -20.80 21.20 -1.06
CA THR A 5 -21.57 20.06 -1.57
C THR A 5 -20.62 18.91 -1.94
N PRO A 6 -21.09 17.65 -1.96
CA PRO A 6 -20.26 16.52 -2.39
C PRO A 6 -19.69 16.69 -3.81
N LYS A 7 -20.41 17.38 -4.70
CA LYS A 7 -19.98 17.65 -6.07
C LYS A 7 -18.83 18.66 -6.11
N GLU A 8 -18.95 19.77 -5.40
CA GLU A 8 -17.90 20.79 -5.29
C GLU A 8 -16.64 20.22 -4.66
N ARG A 9 -16.79 19.37 -3.63
CA ARG A 9 -15.66 18.66 -3.02
C ARG A 9 -14.93 17.78 -4.03
N LYS A 10 -15.65 17.03 -4.86
CA LYS A 10 -15.06 16.15 -5.88
C LYS A 10 -14.29 16.94 -6.94
N GLU A 11 -14.85 18.04 -7.42
CA GLU A 11 -14.18 18.90 -8.41
C GLU A 11 -12.94 19.59 -7.83
N ARG A 12 -13.00 20.06 -6.58
CA ARG A 12 -11.82 20.59 -5.86
C ARG A 12 -10.70 19.56 -5.74
N PHE A 13 -11.02 18.31 -5.39
CA PHE A 13 -10.03 17.23 -5.30
C PHE A 13 -9.42 16.85 -6.65
N LYS A 14 -10.20 16.91 -7.74
CA LYS A 14 -9.68 16.66 -9.10
C LYS A 14 -8.75 17.76 -9.57
N ALA A 15 -9.06 19.02 -9.24
CA ALA A 15 -8.25 20.17 -9.62
C ALA A 15 -6.90 20.25 -8.89
N MET A 16 -6.77 19.60 -7.72
CA MET A 16 -5.51 19.51 -6.99
C MET A 16 -4.45 18.69 -7.73
N SER A 17 -3.19 19.02 -7.52
CA SER A 17 -2.06 18.18 -7.89
C SER A 17 -2.00 16.92 -7.02
N SER A 18 -1.20 15.94 -7.45
CA SER A 18 -0.96 14.72 -6.66
C SER A 18 -0.35 15.05 -5.29
N ALA A 19 0.62 15.97 -5.25
CA ALA A 19 1.30 16.40 -4.03
C ALA A 19 0.33 17.06 -3.04
N GLU A 20 -0.55 17.94 -3.52
CA GLU A 20 -1.57 18.60 -2.68
C GLU A 20 -2.56 17.59 -2.11
N ARG A 21 -3.00 16.61 -2.92
CA ARG A 21 -3.86 15.52 -2.42
C ARG A 21 -3.18 14.71 -1.33
N GLN A 22 -1.91 14.34 -1.53
CA GLN A 22 -1.13 13.59 -0.53
C GLN A 22 -0.98 14.38 0.77
N ALA A 23 -0.67 15.68 0.69
CA ALA A 23 -0.57 16.54 1.86
C ALA A 23 -1.89 16.62 2.64
N LEU A 24 -3.02 16.74 1.93
CA LEU A 24 -4.34 16.79 2.54
C LEU A 24 -4.73 15.47 3.21
N ILE A 25 -4.37 14.34 2.60
CA ILE A 25 -4.56 13.00 3.20
C ILE A 25 -3.73 12.85 4.47
N ARG A 26 -2.44 13.20 4.44
CA ARG A 26 -1.56 13.13 5.62
C ARG A 26 -2.04 14.03 6.77
N ALA A 27 -2.49 15.24 6.46
CA ALA A 27 -3.05 16.15 7.45
C ALA A 27 -4.29 15.55 8.13
N LYS A 28 -5.16 14.91 7.35
CA LYS A 28 -6.33 14.20 7.88
C LYS A 28 -5.93 13.00 8.73
N MET A 29 -4.99 12.18 8.26
CA MET A 29 -4.47 11.04 9.03
C MET A 29 -3.92 11.49 10.39
N LYS A 30 -3.11 12.56 10.42
CA LYS A 30 -2.59 13.14 11.66
C LYS A 30 -3.71 13.60 12.59
N ALA A 31 -4.75 14.24 12.07
CA ALA A 31 -5.90 14.69 12.86
C ALA A 31 -6.70 13.51 13.44
N GLU A 32 -6.75 12.38 12.74
CA GLU A 32 -7.42 11.16 13.18
C GLU A 32 -6.50 10.23 14.00
N GLY A 33 -5.26 10.65 14.29
CA GLY A 33 -4.28 9.84 15.03
C GLY A 33 -3.79 8.60 14.26
N LEU A 34 -4.00 8.56 12.94
CA LEU A 34 -3.56 7.48 12.08
C LEU A 34 -2.08 7.67 11.73
N GLN A 35 -1.29 6.64 11.99
CA GLN A 35 0.09 6.57 11.55
C GLN A 35 0.13 6.18 10.07
N GLU A 36 0.95 6.88 9.27
CA GLU A 36 1.26 6.48 7.90
C GLU A 36 2.02 5.15 7.95
N GLY A 37 1.34 4.05 7.65
CA GLY A 37 1.94 2.72 7.59
C GLY A 37 2.67 2.51 6.26
N SER A 38 3.86 1.92 6.30
CA SER A 38 4.73 1.74 5.13
C SER A 38 4.27 0.68 4.13
N GLY A 39 3.24 -0.12 4.47
CA GLY A 39 2.98 -1.37 3.77
C GLY A 39 4.21 -2.26 3.86
N VAL A 40 4.47 -2.81 5.05
CA VAL A 40 5.59 -3.72 5.39
C VAL A 40 6.78 -3.66 4.41
N ILE A 41 7.52 -2.56 4.48
CA ILE A 41 8.86 -2.49 3.90
C ILE A 41 9.83 -2.78 5.05
N GLY A 42 10.59 -3.88 4.96
CA GLY A 42 11.68 -4.18 5.88
C GLY A 42 11.46 -5.32 6.89
N VAL A 43 10.47 -6.20 6.73
CA VAL A 43 10.59 -7.53 7.35
C VAL A 43 11.54 -8.35 6.49
N ALA A 44 12.74 -8.61 7.02
CA ALA A 44 13.48 -9.78 6.58
C ALA A 44 12.65 -10.96 7.04
N TYR A 45 12.10 -11.72 6.09
CA TYR A 45 11.55 -13.03 6.41
C TYR A 45 12.64 -13.82 7.13
N ASP A 46 12.26 -14.53 8.18
CA ASP A 46 13.21 -15.42 8.85
C ASP A 46 13.81 -16.37 7.80
N GLU A 47 15.13 -16.50 7.79
CA GLU A 47 15.81 -17.35 6.79
C GLU A 47 15.25 -18.78 6.83
N GLY A 48 14.88 -19.27 8.02
CA GLY A 48 14.21 -20.56 8.20
C GLY A 48 12.83 -20.61 7.54
N GLU A 49 11.98 -19.61 7.77
CA GLU A 49 10.66 -19.53 7.11
C GLU A 49 10.77 -19.49 5.59
N VAL A 50 11.78 -18.80 5.04
CA VAL A 50 12.04 -18.78 3.60
C VAL A 50 12.49 -20.15 3.10
N TRP A 51 13.40 -20.82 3.82
CA TRP A 51 13.85 -22.17 3.46
C TRP A 51 12.73 -23.20 3.53
N ASP A 52 11.88 -23.14 4.55
CA ASP A 52 10.72 -24.01 4.70
C ASP A 52 9.74 -23.80 3.54
N LEU A 53 9.51 -22.55 3.14
CA LEU A 53 8.66 -22.24 1.99
C LEU A 53 9.25 -22.76 0.67
N ILE A 54 10.57 -22.62 0.46
CA ILE A 54 11.27 -23.18 -0.70
C ILE A 54 11.15 -24.71 -0.72
N LEU A 55 11.35 -25.36 0.43
CA LEU A 55 11.26 -26.81 0.54
C LEU A 55 9.85 -27.30 0.22
N ILE A 56 8.83 -26.70 0.83
CA ILE A 56 7.42 -27.06 0.59
C ILE A 56 7.08 -26.88 -0.89
N THR A 57 7.43 -25.74 -1.48
CA THR A 57 7.10 -25.44 -2.88
C THR A 57 7.84 -26.32 -3.89
N SER A 58 9.01 -26.86 -3.53
CA SER A 58 9.76 -27.79 -4.38
C SER A 58 8.98 -29.08 -4.70
N PHE A 59 8.06 -29.51 -3.82
CA PHE A 59 7.22 -30.69 -4.01
C PHE A 59 6.03 -30.47 -4.96
N PHE A 60 5.78 -29.24 -5.40
CA PHE A 60 4.67 -28.90 -6.28
C PHE A 60 5.20 -28.34 -7.60
N PRO A 61 5.34 -29.19 -8.64
CA PRO A 61 5.84 -28.78 -9.95
C PRO A 61 5.08 -27.60 -10.57
N GLU A 62 3.79 -27.44 -10.24
CA GLU A 62 2.92 -26.37 -10.71
C GLU A 62 3.29 -24.99 -10.13
N MET A 63 3.95 -24.97 -8.97
CA MET A 63 4.40 -23.75 -8.30
C MET A 63 5.84 -23.36 -8.65
N GLN A 64 6.58 -24.25 -9.31
CA GLN A 64 7.90 -23.92 -9.81
C GLN A 64 7.74 -22.95 -10.98
N SER A 65 8.24 -21.72 -10.82
CA SER A 65 8.29 -20.75 -11.91
C SER A 65 9.00 -21.38 -13.11
N LYS A 66 8.31 -21.41 -14.26
CA LYS A 66 8.94 -21.83 -15.52
C LYS A 66 10.15 -20.92 -15.72
N LYS A 67 11.33 -21.51 -15.90
CA LYS A 67 12.49 -20.76 -16.37
C LYS A 67 12.09 -20.17 -17.72
N GLU A 68 11.87 -18.86 -17.77
CA GLU A 68 11.85 -18.17 -19.05
C GLU A 68 13.23 -18.36 -19.71
N PRO A 69 13.27 -18.60 -21.03
CA PRO A 69 14.50 -18.92 -21.75
C PRO A 69 15.54 -17.81 -21.72
#